data_AF-A0A966P878-F1
#
_entry.id   AF-A0A966P878-F1
#
_cell.length_a   1.000
_cell.length_b   1.000
_cell.length_c   1.000
_cell.angle_alpha   90.00
_cell.angle_beta   90.00
_cell.angle_gamma   90.00
#
_symmetry.space_group_name_H-M   'P 1'
#
loop_
_entity.id
_entity.type
_entity.pdbx_description
1 polymer ?
#
loop_
_entity_poly.entity_id
_entity_poly.type
_entity_poly.pdbx_seq_one_letter_code
_entity_poly.pdbx_strand_id
1 'polypeptide(L)'
;MSQATLNYPKPARPWRPKQKDLIPTYLGVFAVLVGTWALVEFTGFAGKLGAFASAVICTTLVSTFLAGRSRGKQAAKNAAVASLITSLALLAMFPVISILGTVFVRGTKGIYTGFFTTDMGLASVNDPLNVGGILHAIVGTFMMIVIATIISVPLGISTAIYLTEIRGPGSRLIRFLVQAMSGVPSIVAGLFIYSAIISGSGRGFNGLWGALALAILMLPTVARTAEEVLLLIAEDLREAGLALGATQWRTVAMVVVPAAK
;
A
#
# COMPACT_ATOMS: atom_id res chain seq x y z
N MET A 1 68.81 -5.26 -4.81
CA MET A 1 67.59 -4.90 -4.06
C MET A 1 66.49 -5.86 -4.49
N SER A 2 66.18 -6.86 -3.65
CA SER A 2 65.12 -7.84 -3.93
C SER A 2 63.78 -7.26 -3.49
N GLN A 3 62.82 -7.14 -4.41
CA GLN A 3 61.47 -6.66 -4.10
C GLN A 3 60.68 -7.75 -3.38
N ALA A 4 60.41 -7.54 -2.09
CA ALA A 4 59.50 -8.39 -1.34
C ALA A 4 58.06 -8.19 -1.83
N THR A 5 57.51 -9.19 -2.53
CA THR A 5 56.11 -9.20 -2.94
C THR A 5 55.21 -9.36 -1.71
N LEU A 6 54.52 -8.29 -1.31
CA LEU A 6 53.51 -8.31 -0.25
C LEU A 6 52.35 -9.21 -0.68
N ASN A 7 52.19 -10.35 0.01
CA ASN A 7 51.16 -11.33 -0.28
C ASN A 7 49.85 -10.90 0.41
N TYR A 8 48.98 -10.19 -0.30
CA TYR A 8 47.68 -9.77 0.25
C TYR A 8 46.76 -10.99 0.44
N PRO A 9 46.31 -11.31 1.66
CA PRO A 9 45.39 -12.42 1.88
C PRO A 9 44.06 -12.15 1.17
N LYS A 10 43.66 -13.04 0.27
CA LYS A 10 42.37 -12.95 -0.42
C LYS A 10 41.24 -13.00 0.63
N PRO A 11 40.26 -12.08 0.59
CA PRO A 11 39.16 -12.08 1.56
C PRO A 11 38.34 -13.37 1.40
N ALA A 12 38.43 -14.25 2.40
CA ALA A 12 37.59 -15.43 2.47
C ALA A 12 36.14 -14.99 2.68
N ARG A 13 35.21 -15.59 1.93
CA ARG A 13 33.76 -15.35 2.06
C ARG A 13 33.11 -16.52 2.83
N PRO A 14 33.28 -16.64 4.15
CA PRO A 14 32.74 -17.76 4.93
C PRO A 14 31.20 -17.85 4.91
N TRP A 15 30.51 -16.79 4.50
CA TRP A 15 29.05 -16.76 4.33
C TRP A 15 28.56 -17.40 3.02
N ARG A 16 29.44 -17.75 2.07
CA ARG A 16 29.03 -18.37 0.81
C ARG A 16 28.93 -19.89 1.02
N PRO A 17 27.74 -20.50 0.87
CA PRO A 17 27.58 -21.94 1.07
C PRO A 17 28.46 -22.70 0.07
N LYS A 18 29.15 -23.75 0.53
CA LYS A 18 29.92 -24.61 -0.36
C LYS A 18 28.93 -25.48 -1.15
N GLN A 19 29.31 -25.95 -2.34
CA GLN A 19 28.43 -26.80 -3.16
C GLN A 19 27.91 -28.04 -2.41
N LYS A 20 28.70 -28.59 -1.47
CA LYS A 20 28.30 -29.71 -0.61
C LYS A 20 27.15 -29.37 0.34
N ASP A 21 27.02 -28.10 0.75
CA ASP A 21 25.97 -27.63 1.65
C ASP A 21 24.64 -27.38 0.91
N LEU A 22 24.67 -27.31 -0.43
CA LEU A 22 23.50 -27.09 -1.29
C LEU A 22 22.80 -28.41 -1.69
N ILE A 23 23.53 -29.53 -1.68
CA ILE A 23 23.01 -30.87 -2.00
C ILE A 23 21.73 -31.23 -1.21
N PRO A 24 21.67 -31.09 0.13
CA PRO A 24 20.45 -31.41 0.87
C PRO A 24 19.28 -30.48 0.51
N THR A 25 19.54 -29.24 0.10
CA THR A 25 18.51 -28.31 -0.35
C THR A 25 17.92 -28.72 -1.69
N TYR A 26 18.76 -29.10 -2.68
CA TYR A 26 18.28 -29.60 -3.97
C TYR A 26 17.50 -30.91 -3.85
N LEU A 27 17.99 -31.84 -3.02
CA LEU A 27 17.27 -33.09 -2.71
C LEU A 27 15.94 -32.81 -2.01
N GLY A 28 15.89 -31.80 -1.14
CA GLY A 28 14.66 -31.33 -0.52
C GLY A 28 13.64 -30.83 -1.53
N VAL A 29 14.05 -29.96 -2.46
CA VAL A 29 13.16 -29.45 -3.52
C VAL A 29 12.63 -30.59 -4.39
N PHE A 30 13.49 -31.55 -4.76
CA PHE A 30 13.06 -32.73 -5.51
C PHE A 30 12.04 -33.59 -4.73
N ALA A 31 12.30 -33.85 -3.44
CA ALA A 31 11.38 -34.58 -2.57
C ALA A 31 10.03 -33.88 -2.41
N VAL A 32 10.01 -32.54 -2.37
CA VAL A 32 8.77 -31.76 -2.35
C VAL A 32 7.99 -31.94 -3.65
N LEU A 33 8.63 -31.85 -4.81
CA LEU A 33 7.95 -32.01 -6.11
C LEU A 33 7.36 -33.41 -6.27
N VAL A 34 8.14 -34.45 -5.96
CA VAL A 34 7.69 -35.85 -6.04
C VAL A 34 6.60 -36.13 -5.00
N GLY A 35 6.75 -35.66 -3.77
CA GLY A 35 5.77 -35.83 -2.70
C GLY A 35 4.44 -35.12 -3.02
N THR A 36 4.51 -33.92 -3.60
CA THR A 36 3.32 -33.17 -4.06
C THR A 36 2.59 -33.94 -5.15
N TRP A 37 3.33 -34.41 -6.17
CA TRP A 37 2.76 -35.20 -7.26
C TRP A 37 2.10 -36.49 -6.75
N ALA A 38 2.79 -37.23 -5.88
CA ALA A 38 2.26 -38.46 -5.30
C ALA A 38 1.01 -38.20 -4.45
N LEU A 39 1.00 -37.17 -3.60
CA LEU A 39 -0.18 -36.84 -2.80
C LEU A 39 -1.39 -36.53 -3.69
N VAL A 40 -1.23 -35.74 -4.76
CA VAL A 40 -2.33 -35.38 -5.68
C VAL A 40 -2.93 -36.64 -6.33
N GLU A 41 -2.09 -37.55 -6.83
CA GLU A 41 -2.53 -38.75 -7.54
C GLU A 41 -3.22 -39.76 -6.61
N PHE A 42 -2.66 -39.98 -5.40
CA PHE A 42 -3.15 -41.03 -4.50
C PHE A 42 -4.31 -40.61 -3.59
N THR A 43 -4.48 -39.32 -3.30
CA THR A 43 -5.53 -38.85 -2.36
C THR A 43 -6.75 -38.24 -3.06
N GLY A 44 -6.76 -38.20 -4.39
CA GLY A 44 -7.88 -37.66 -5.16
C GLY A 44 -8.08 -36.16 -5.02
N PHE A 45 -7.06 -35.42 -4.54
CA PHE A 45 -7.01 -33.95 -4.52
C PHE A 45 -6.85 -33.39 -5.95
N ALA A 46 -7.76 -33.74 -6.84
CA ALA A 46 -7.78 -33.25 -8.21
C ALA A 46 -8.08 -31.73 -8.23
N GLY A 47 -7.25 -30.97 -8.93
CA GLY A 47 -7.43 -29.53 -9.14
C GLY A 47 -6.33 -28.66 -8.55
N LYS A 48 -6.34 -27.38 -8.95
CA LYS A 48 -5.29 -26.40 -8.63
C LYS A 48 -5.12 -26.13 -7.12
N LEU A 49 -6.23 -26.17 -6.37
CA LEU A 49 -6.22 -25.97 -4.92
C LEU A 49 -5.68 -27.19 -4.16
N GLY A 50 -6.00 -28.40 -4.62
CA GLY A 50 -5.48 -29.65 -4.06
C GLY A 50 -3.96 -29.80 -4.26
N ALA A 51 -3.48 -29.45 -5.46
CA ALA A 51 -2.05 -29.38 -5.76
C ALA A 51 -1.31 -28.34 -4.91
N PHE A 52 -1.94 -27.19 -4.62
CA PHE A 52 -1.35 -26.19 -3.74
C PHE A 52 -1.26 -26.68 -2.29
N ALA A 53 -2.34 -27.23 -1.73
CA ALA A 53 -2.38 -27.71 -0.35
C ALA A 53 -1.35 -28.83 -0.11
N SER A 54 -1.25 -29.79 -1.04
CA SER A 54 -0.23 -30.85 -0.99
C SER A 54 1.19 -30.29 -1.08
N ALA A 55 1.44 -29.28 -1.92
CA ALA A 55 2.72 -28.61 -2.01
C ALA A 55 3.12 -27.92 -0.69
N VAL A 56 2.18 -27.27 0.00
CA VAL A 56 2.43 -26.62 1.30
C VAL A 56 2.77 -27.66 2.37
N ILE A 57 2.03 -28.77 2.40
CA ILE A 57 2.27 -29.86 3.36
C ILE A 57 3.65 -30.49 3.10
N CYS A 58 3.96 -30.86 1.87
CA CYS A 58 5.25 -31.43 1.50
C CYS A 58 6.41 -30.47 1.78
N THR A 59 6.28 -29.19 1.40
CA THR A 59 7.31 -28.18 1.66
C THR A 59 7.58 -28.03 3.15
N THR A 60 6.53 -28.02 3.98
CA THR A 60 6.66 -27.86 5.43
C THR A 60 7.25 -29.09 6.09
N LEU A 61 6.86 -30.31 5.68
CA LEU A 61 7.42 -31.54 6.22
C LEU A 61 8.90 -31.72 5.84
N VAL A 62 9.24 -31.49 4.57
CA VAL A 62 10.60 -31.66 4.06
C VAL A 62 11.55 -30.59 4.62
N SER A 63 11.12 -29.31 4.68
CA SER A 63 11.92 -28.23 5.25
C SER A 63 12.22 -28.45 6.73
N THR A 64 11.22 -28.90 7.51
CA THR A 64 11.33 -29.20 8.94
C THR A 64 12.26 -30.39 9.18
N PHE A 65 12.15 -31.44 8.37
CA PHE A 65 12.97 -32.64 8.48
C PHE A 65 14.45 -32.36 8.17
N LEU A 66 14.73 -31.66 7.06
CA LEU A 66 16.10 -31.30 6.67
C LEU A 66 16.76 -30.34 7.65
N ALA A 67 16.02 -29.33 8.13
CA ALA A 67 16.53 -28.38 9.14
C ALA A 67 16.73 -29.05 10.50
N GLY A 68 15.83 -29.97 10.90
CA GLY A 68 15.96 -30.74 12.14
C GLY A 68 17.16 -31.67 12.15
N ARG A 69 17.43 -32.34 11.03
CA ARG A 69 18.58 -33.26 10.90
C ARG A 69 19.93 -32.55 10.85
N SER A 70 19.98 -31.35 10.27
CA SER A 70 21.23 -30.60 10.08
C SER A 70 21.57 -29.63 11.22
N ARG A 71 20.56 -29.01 11.85
CA ARG A 71 20.73 -27.87 12.75
C ARG A 71 19.94 -27.99 14.07
N GLY A 72 19.32 -29.14 14.34
CA GLY A 72 18.66 -29.45 15.61
C GLY A 72 17.20 -28.96 15.74
N LYS A 73 16.60 -29.20 16.92
CA LYS A 73 15.15 -29.00 17.17
C LYS A 73 14.68 -27.55 17.00
N GLN A 74 15.52 -26.56 17.34
CA GLN A 74 15.17 -25.13 17.17
C GLN A 74 15.13 -24.74 15.69
N ALA A 75 16.07 -25.24 14.89
CA ALA A 75 16.07 -25.00 13.45
C ALA A 75 14.88 -25.67 12.74
N ALA A 76 14.43 -26.84 13.20
CA ALA A 76 13.22 -27.50 12.71
C ALA A 76 11.98 -26.63 12.91
N LYS A 77 11.78 -26.10 14.12
CA LYS A 77 10.66 -25.20 14.43
C LYS A 77 10.68 -23.94 13.56
N ASN A 78 11.85 -23.32 13.43
CA ASN A 78 12.01 -22.13 12.59
C ASN A 78 11.73 -22.43 11.10
N ALA A 79 12.20 -23.57 10.59
CA ALA A 79 11.96 -23.96 9.21
C ALA A 79 10.47 -24.25 8.94
N ALA A 80 9.77 -24.89 9.87
CA ALA A 80 8.34 -25.15 9.78
C ALA A 80 7.53 -23.85 9.68
N VAL A 81 7.80 -22.90 10.59
CA VAL A 81 7.14 -21.59 10.60
C VAL A 81 7.49 -20.80 9.35
N ALA A 82 8.77 -20.80 8.94
CA ALA A 82 9.21 -20.09 7.75
C ALA A 82 8.55 -20.62 6.47
N SER A 83 8.53 -21.95 6.25
CA SER A 83 7.91 -22.54 5.07
C SER A 83 6.40 -22.32 5.03
N LEU A 84 5.73 -22.35 6.19
CA LEU A 84 4.31 -22.07 6.28
C LEU A 84 4.01 -20.61 5.93
N ILE A 85 4.76 -19.66 6.50
CA ILE A 85 4.61 -18.23 6.21
C ILE A 85 4.90 -17.94 4.73
N THR A 86 5.97 -18.51 4.17
CA THR A 86 6.28 -18.32 2.74
C THR A 86 5.17 -18.87 1.85
N SER A 87 4.62 -20.03 2.18
CA SER A 87 3.52 -20.63 1.44
C SER A 87 2.25 -19.79 1.49
N LEU A 88 1.88 -19.30 2.68
CA LEU A 88 0.73 -18.42 2.87
C LEU A 88 0.92 -17.08 2.16
N ALA A 89 2.13 -16.52 2.17
CA ALA A 89 2.47 -15.31 1.43
C ALA A 89 2.33 -15.51 -0.10
N LEU A 90 2.76 -16.65 -0.63
CA LEU A 90 2.57 -17.00 -2.04
C LEU A 90 1.09 -17.16 -2.40
N LEU A 91 0.29 -17.79 -1.52
CA LEU A 91 -1.16 -17.88 -1.69
C LEU A 91 -1.81 -16.50 -1.69
N ALA A 92 -1.40 -15.61 -0.78
CA ALA A 92 -1.91 -14.24 -0.73
C ALA A 92 -1.54 -13.42 -1.97
N MET A 93 -0.40 -13.71 -2.61
CA MET A 93 0.01 -13.09 -3.88
C MET A 93 -0.78 -13.60 -5.09
N PHE A 94 -1.40 -14.79 -5.01
CA PHE A 94 -2.09 -15.40 -6.14
C PHE A 94 -3.24 -14.53 -6.69
N PRO A 95 -4.18 -14.01 -5.87
CA PRO A 95 -5.21 -13.08 -6.36
C PRO A 95 -4.62 -11.83 -7.01
N VAL A 96 -3.54 -11.26 -6.46
CA VAL A 96 -2.90 -10.06 -7.00
C VAL A 96 -2.35 -10.34 -8.39
N ILE A 97 -1.61 -11.44 -8.55
CA ILE A 97 -1.07 -11.86 -9.86
C ILE A 97 -2.20 -12.18 -10.84
N SER A 98 -3.27 -12.82 -10.39
CA SER A 98 -4.45 -13.13 -11.22
C SER A 98 -5.16 -11.86 -11.72
N ILE A 99 -5.40 -10.89 -10.84
CA ILE A 99 -6.02 -9.61 -11.19
C ILE A 99 -5.11 -8.83 -12.15
N LEU A 100 -3.83 -8.70 -11.85
CA LEU A 100 -2.90 -7.98 -12.72
C LEU A 100 -2.78 -8.67 -14.08
N GLY A 101 -2.60 -10.00 -14.12
CA GLY A 101 -2.51 -10.77 -15.35
C GLY A 101 -3.77 -10.66 -16.20
N THR A 102 -4.97 -10.73 -15.60
CA THR A 102 -6.22 -10.55 -16.32
C THR A 102 -6.39 -9.13 -16.87
N VAL A 103 -5.99 -8.10 -16.10
CA VAL A 103 -5.97 -6.71 -16.57
C VAL A 103 -5.04 -6.54 -17.77
N PHE A 104 -3.84 -7.14 -17.77
CA PHE A 104 -2.94 -7.07 -18.92
C PHE A 104 -3.49 -7.81 -20.16
N VAL A 105 -3.95 -9.05 -19.99
CA VAL A 105 -4.42 -9.90 -21.11
C VAL A 105 -5.70 -9.35 -21.73
N ARG A 106 -6.63 -8.83 -20.91
CA ARG A 106 -7.88 -8.25 -21.42
C ARG A 106 -7.72 -6.79 -21.82
N GLY A 107 -6.92 -6.02 -21.09
CA GLY A 107 -6.70 -4.60 -21.33
C GLY A 107 -5.98 -4.32 -22.64
N THR A 108 -4.98 -5.11 -23.01
CA THR A 108 -4.26 -4.94 -24.30
C THR A 108 -5.16 -5.04 -25.52
N LYS A 109 -6.24 -5.84 -25.44
CA LYS A 109 -7.23 -5.96 -26.53
C LYS A 109 -8.15 -4.74 -26.66
N GLY A 110 -8.25 -3.90 -25.63
CA GLY A 110 -9.09 -2.71 -25.60
C GLY A 110 -8.35 -1.41 -25.89
N ILE A 111 -7.02 -1.44 -26.06
CA ILE A 111 -6.23 -0.24 -26.39
C ILE A 111 -6.25 -0.05 -27.90
N TYR A 112 -6.99 0.97 -28.34
CA TYR A 112 -7.01 1.45 -29.72
C TYR A 112 -6.68 2.94 -29.76
N THR A 113 -6.46 3.49 -30.95
CA THR A 113 -6.00 4.89 -31.14
C THR A 113 -6.89 5.93 -30.45
N GLY A 114 -8.20 5.71 -30.42
CA GLY A 114 -9.17 6.61 -29.77
C GLY A 114 -9.37 6.39 -28.27
N PHE A 115 -8.76 5.35 -27.67
CA PHE A 115 -9.02 4.94 -26.28
C PHE A 115 -8.84 6.06 -25.23
N PHE A 116 -7.87 6.95 -25.46
CA PHE A 116 -7.58 8.07 -24.54
C PHE A 116 -8.33 9.36 -24.90
N THR A 117 -8.88 9.46 -26.11
CA THR A 117 -9.51 10.70 -26.62
C THR A 117 -11.04 10.62 -26.67
N THR A 118 -11.62 9.42 -26.57
CA THR A 118 -13.07 9.21 -26.58
C THR A 118 -13.59 8.98 -25.17
N ASP A 119 -14.84 9.37 -24.93
CA ASP A 119 -15.59 9.02 -23.73
C ASP A 119 -16.47 7.78 -23.97
N MET A 120 -17.20 7.33 -22.94
CA MET A 120 -18.17 6.23 -23.05
C MET A 120 -19.62 6.73 -23.12
N GLY A 121 -19.87 7.99 -23.47
CA GLY A 121 -21.21 8.57 -23.47
C GLY A 121 -22.14 7.94 -24.50
N LEU A 122 -21.60 7.46 -25.62
CA LEU A 122 -22.33 6.80 -26.70
C LEU A 122 -22.12 5.28 -26.75
N ALA A 123 -21.32 4.73 -25.83
CA ALA A 123 -21.00 3.32 -25.79
C ALA A 123 -22.01 2.55 -24.91
N SER A 124 -22.45 1.40 -25.40
CA SER A 124 -23.30 0.45 -24.69
C SER A 124 -22.50 -0.77 -24.21
N VAL A 125 -23.07 -1.53 -23.28
CA VAL A 125 -22.44 -2.72 -22.67
C VAL A 125 -22.09 -3.79 -23.72
N ASN A 126 -22.81 -3.81 -24.83
CA ASN A 126 -22.64 -4.80 -25.90
C ASN A 126 -21.79 -4.29 -27.08
N ASP A 127 -21.31 -3.05 -27.03
CA ASP A 127 -20.52 -2.49 -28.12
C ASP A 127 -19.10 -3.10 -28.14
N PRO A 128 -18.49 -3.22 -29.34
CA PRO A 128 -17.15 -3.76 -29.45
C PRO A 128 -16.11 -2.86 -28.76
N LEU A 129 -15.00 -3.47 -28.32
CA LEU A 129 -13.93 -2.85 -27.52
C LEU A 129 -13.24 -1.63 -28.19
N ASN A 130 -13.52 -1.38 -29.46
CA ASN A 130 -13.05 -0.23 -30.23
C ASN A 130 -14.00 0.98 -30.15
N VAL A 131 -15.10 0.87 -29.42
CA VAL A 131 -16.09 1.95 -29.23
C VAL A 131 -16.01 2.45 -27.79
N GLY A 132 -15.78 3.76 -27.64
CA GLY A 132 -15.69 4.45 -26.36
C GLY A 132 -14.29 4.39 -25.71
N GLY A 133 -14.06 5.23 -24.71
CA GLY A 133 -12.72 5.40 -24.14
C GLY A 133 -12.71 5.91 -22.70
N ILE A 134 -11.51 6.01 -22.13
CA ILE A 134 -11.33 6.31 -20.71
C ILE A 134 -11.25 7.81 -20.41
N LEU A 135 -11.49 8.68 -21.39
CA LEU A 135 -11.38 10.14 -21.20
C LEU A 135 -12.25 10.62 -20.03
N HIS A 136 -13.51 10.18 -19.97
CA HIS A 136 -14.45 10.53 -18.91
C HIS A 136 -13.98 10.05 -17.52
N ALA A 137 -13.32 8.90 -17.42
CA ALA A 137 -12.77 8.40 -16.17
C ALA A 137 -11.59 9.26 -15.71
N ILE A 138 -10.67 9.61 -16.62
CA ILE A 138 -9.53 10.49 -16.31
C ILE A 138 -10.02 11.87 -15.87
N VAL A 139 -10.86 12.50 -16.68
CA VAL A 139 -11.40 13.84 -16.40
C VAL A 139 -12.26 13.83 -15.13
N GLY A 140 -13.11 12.83 -14.97
CA GLY A 140 -13.96 12.68 -13.79
C GLY A 140 -13.15 12.48 -12.50
N THR A 141 -12.13 11.62 -12.52
CA THR A 141 -11.20 11.46 -11.39
C THR A 141 -10.47 12.76 -11.09
N PHE A 142 -9.97 13.47 -12.10
CA PHE A 142 -9.30 14.75 -11.90
C PHE A 142 -10.23 15.80 -11.29
N MET A 143 -11.45 15.94 -11.80
CA MET A 143 -12.46 16.84 -11.22
C MET A 143 -12.77 16.50 -9.77
N MET A 144 -12.95 15.21 -9.44
CA MET A 144 -13.19 14.78 -8.06
C MET A 144 -12.03 15.10 -7.14
N ILE A 145 -10.79 14.85 -7.57
CA ILE A 145 -9.58 15.16 -6.81
C ILE A 145 -9.47 16.67 -6.60
N VAL A 146 -9.66 17.49 -7.63
CA VAL A 146 -9.56 18.96 -7.53
C VAL A 146 -10.58 19.49 -6.53
N ILE A 147 -11.85 19.10 -6.65
CA ILE A 147 -12.91 19.53 -5.72
C ILE A 147 -12.59 19.09 -4.29
N ALA A 148 -12.20 17.82 -4.10
CA ALA A 148 -11.84 17.32 -2.79
C ALA A 148 -10.63 18.03 -2.20
N THR A 149 -9.64 18.38 -3.02
CA THR A 149 -8.43 19.11 -2.60
C THR A 149 -8.78 20.54 -2.18
N ILE A 150 -9.60 21.25 -2.96
CA ILE A 150 -10.06 22.61 -2.64
C ILE A 150 -10.77 22.65 -1.28
N ILE A 151 -11.47 21.58 -0.90
CA ILE A 151 -12.16 21.49 0.39
C ILE A 151 -11.21 21.02 1.49
N SER A 152 -10.56 19.87 1.30
CA SER A 152 -9.80 19.19 2.35
C SER A 152 -8.48 19.86 2.69
N VAL A 153 -7.79 20.48 1.72
CA VAL A 153 -6.47 21.09 1.96
C VAL A 153 -6.57 22.33 2.85
N PRO A 154 -7.41 23.33 2.54
CA PRO A 154 -7.55 24.49 3.41
C PRO A 154 -8.05 24.10 4.81
N LEU A 155 -9.01 23.18 4.90
CA LEU A 155 -9.54 22.72 6.20
C LEU A 155 -8.49 21.94 7.00
N GLY A 156 -7.71 21.07 6.34
CA GLY A 156 -6.65 20.30 6.96
C GLY A 156 -5.52 21.18 7.47
N ILE A 157 -5.03 22.12 6.65
CA ILE A 157 -4.00 23.08 7.06
C ILE A 157 -4.51 23.98 8.19
N SER A 158 -5.74 24.47 8.11
CA SER A 158 -6.34 25.29 9.18
C SER A 158 -6.43 24.52 10.50
N THR A 159 -6.78 23.24 10.43
CA THR A 159 -6.83 22.34 11.59
C THR A 159 -5.44 22.13 12.16
N ALA A 160 -4.43 21.90 11.32
CA ALA A 160 -3.04 21.76 11.75
C ALA A 160 -2.53 23.03 12.45
N ILE A 161 -2.75 24.21 11.85
CA ILE A 161 -2.38 25.51 12.46
C ILE A 161 -3.07 25.69 13.82
N TYR A 162 -4.36 25.35 13.93
CA TYR A 162 -5.07 25.44 15.20
C TYR A 162 -4.46 24.52 16.27
N LEU A 163 -4.12 23.28 15.89
CA LEU A 163 -3.56 22.28 16.79
C LEU A 163 -2.12 22.62 17.24
N THR A 164 -1.29 23.17 16.35
CA THR A 164 0.12 23.44 16.65
C THR A 164 0.33 24.82 17.27
N GLU A 165 -0.34 25.84 16.75
CA GLU A 165 -0.08 27.25 17.07
C GLU A 165 -1.04 27.81 18.11
N ILE A 166 -2.35 27.72 17.84
CA ILE A 166 -3.36 28.37 18.67
C ILE A 166 -3.52 27.60 19.99
N ARG A 167 -3.41 26.26 19.93
CA ARG A 167 -3.52 25.35 21.09
C ARG A 167 -4.74 25.66 21.96
N GLY A 168 -5.87 25.98 21.33
CA GLY A 168 -7.11 26.33 22.03
C GLY A 168 -7.71 25.16 22.83
N PRO A 169 -8.75 25.39 23.65
CA PRO A 169 -9.34 24.38 24.54
C PRO A 169 -9.89 23.15 23.79
N GLY A 170 -10.27 23.31 22.52
CA GLY A 170 -10.76 22.23 21.66
C GLY A 170 -9.67 21.33 21.07
N SER A 171 -8.39 21.66 21.22
CA SER A 171 -7.30 20.99 20.50
C SER A 171 -7.26 19.48 20.77
N ARG A 172 -7.46 19.06 22.02
CA ARG A 172 -7.47 17.63 22.39
C ARG A 172 -8.61 16.87 21.71
N LEU A 173 -9.80 17.47 21.66
CA LEU A 173 -10.97 16.87 21.02
C LEU A 173 -10.78 16.79 19.51
N ILE A 174 -10.30 17.86 18.87
CA ILE A 174 -10.05 17.90 17.42
C ILE A 174 -9.01 16.85 17.04
N ARG A 175 -7.90 16.74 17.80
CA ARG A 175 -6.87 15.71 17.57
C ARG A 175 -7.46 14.30 17.67
N PHE A 176 -8.29 14.05 18.67
CA PHE A 176 -8.99 12.78 18.82
C PHE A 176 -9.93 12.49 17.64
N LEU A 177 -10.70 13.48 17.17
CA LEU A 177 -11.59 13.31 16.02
C LEU A 177 -10.82 13.01 14.73
N VAL A 178 -9.73 13.75 14.45
CA VAL A 178 -8.87 13.52 13.28
C VAL A 178 -8.23 12.12 13.32
N GLN A 179 -7.79 11.68 14.50
CA GLN A 179 -7.26 10.33 14.70
C GLN A 179 -8.34 9.26 14.51
N ALA A 180 -9.54 9.48 15.05
CA ALA A 180 -10.67 8.56 14.88
C ALA A 180 -11.08 8.43 13.41
N MET A 181 -11.12 9.54 12.67
CA MET A 181 -11.41 9.56 11.23
C MET A 181 -10.41 8.74 10.42
N SER A 182 -9.12 8.71 10.83
CA SER A 182 -8.10 7.89 10.16
C SER A 182 -8.32 6.38 10.33
N GLY A 183 -9.07 5.97 11.36
CA GLY A 183 -9.43 4.57 11.61
C GLY A 183 -10.70 4.13 10.89
N VAL A 184 -11.45 5.05 10.29
CA VAL A 184 -12.70 4.73 9.59
C VAL A 184 -12.38 4.05 8.25
N PRO A 185 -12.98 2.88 7.95
CA PRO A 185 -12.80 2.24 6.65
C PRO A 185 -13.27 3.15 5.51
N SER A 186 -12.53 3.17 4.39
CA SER A 186 -12.85 4.05 3.25
C SER A 186 -14.26 3.84 2.68
N ILE A 187 -14.77 2.60 2.75
CA ILE A 187 -16.13 2.27 2.32
C ILE A 187 -17.22 2.95 3.16
N VAL A 188 -16.95 3.22 4.45
CA VAL A 188 -17.91 3.86 5.35
C VAL A 188 -18.14 5.31 4.94
N ALA A 189 -17.08 6.05 4.57
CA ALA A 189 -17.22 7.41 4.07
C ALA A 189 -18.02 7.48 2.76
N GLY A 190 -17.78 6.52 1.84
CA GLY A 190 -18.54 6.40 0.60
C GLY A 190 -20.03 6.09 0.84
N LEU A 191 -20.31 5.11 1.69
CA LEU A 191 -21.67 4.73 2.07
C LEU A 191 -22.40 5.83 2.83
N PHE A 192 -21.69 6.61 3.65
CA PHE A 192 -22.26 7.76 4.36
C PHE A 192 -22.78 8.83 3.38
N ILE A 193 -21.98 9.21 2.38
CA ILE A 193 -22.43 10.18 1.37
C ILE A 193 -23.56 9.61 0.52
N TYR A 194 -23.47 8.32 0.15
CA TYR A 194 -24.53 7.64 -0.58
C TYR A 194 -25.85 7.66 0.21
N SER A 195 -25.86 7.25 1.48
CA SER A 195 -27.08 7.19 2.27
C SER A 195 -27.62 8.58 2.60
N ALA A 196 -26.76 9.52 2.98
CA ALA A 196 -27.17 10.86 3.40
C ALA A 196 -27.66 11.73 2.23
N ILE A 197 -26.98 11.68 1.07
CA ILE A 197 -27.24 12.62 -0.03
C ILE A 197 -27.96 11.96 -1.20
N ILE A 198 -27.48 10.81 -1.68
CA ILE A 198 -28.04 10.17 -2.88
C ILE A 198 -29.39 9.54 -2.53
N SER A 199 -29.40 8.61 -1.58
CA SER A 199 -30.61 7.92 -1.13
C SER A 199 -31.52 8.82 -0.29
N GLY A 200 -30.96 9.63 0.61
CA GLY A 200 -31.74 10.44 1.55
C GLY A 200 -32.39 11.68 0.94
N SER A 201 -31.79 12.28 -0.10
CA SER A 201 -32.32 13.49 -0.76
C SER A 201 -32.89 13.24 -2.16
N GLY A 202 -32.91 11.99 -2.64
CA GLY A 202 -33.39 11.63 -3.98
C GLY A 202 -32.52 12.17 -5.12
N ARG A 203 -31.27 12.55 -4.85
CA ARG A 203 -30.36 13.12 -5.85
C ARG A 203 -29.69 12.00 -6.65
N GLY A 204 -29.56 12.20 -7.96
CA GLY A 204 -28.85 11.28 -8.83
C GLY A 204 -27.34 11.20 -8.53
N PHE A 205 -26.69 10.19 -9.11
CA PHE A 205 -25.24 10.04 -9.05
C PHE A 205 -24.55 11.21 -9.75
N ASN A 206 -23.62 11.85 -9.05
CA ASN A 206 -22.85 12.99 -9.55
C ASN A 206 -21.43 12.92 -8.98
N GLY A 207 -20.43 13.33 -9.78
CA GLY A 207 -19.04 13.43 -9.37
C GLY A 207 -18.82 14.33 -8.13
N LEU A 208 -19.69 15.33 -7.92
CA LEU A 208 -19.64 16.16 -6.70
C LEU A 208 -19.79 15.33 -5.42
N TRP A 209 -20.69 14.34 -5.40
CA TRP A 209 -20.91 13.49 -4.23
C TRP A 209 -19.71 12.56 -4.00
N GLY A 210 -19.11 12.05 -5.09
CA GLY A 210 -17.84 11.32 -5.03
C GLY A 210 -16.70 12.17 -4.46
N ALA A 211 -16.61 13.44 -4.88
CA ALA A 211 -15.62 14.38 -4.37
C ALA A 211 -15.79 14.69 -2.87
N LEU A 212 -17.03 14.79 -2.38
CA LEU A 212 -17.29 14.98 -0.95
C LEU A 212 -16.87 13.75 -0.12
N ALA A 213 -17.16 12.54 -0.60
CA ALA A 213 -16.70 11.32 0.06
C ALA A 213 -15.16 11.27 0.11
N LEU A 214 -14.51 11.67 -0.99
CA LEU A 214 -13.05 11.73 -1.08
C LEU A 214 -12.47 12.83 -0.16
N ALA A 215 -13.14 13.97 -0.02
CA ALA A 215 -12.74 15.05 0.89
C ALA A 215 -12.73 14.58 2.36
N ILE A 216 -13.72 13.79 2.79
CA ILE A 216 -13.78 13.21 4.14
C ILE A 216 -12.56 12.32 4.41
N LEU A 217 -12.13 11.54 3.41
CA LEU A 217 -10.98 10.65 3.52
C LEU A 217 -9.63 11.38 3.46
N MET A 218 -9.54 12.47 2.69
CA MET A 218 -8.32 13.27 2.60
C MET A 218 -8.11 14.20 3.80
N LEU A 219 -9.17 14.65 4.46
CA LEU A 219 -9.06 15.61 5.55
C LEU A 219 -8.12 15.17 6.69
N PRO A 220 -8.20 13.94 7.24
CA PRO A 220 -7.32 13.54 8.33
C PRO A 220 -5.87 13.35 7.88
N THR A 221 -5.63 12.91 6.65
CA THR A 221 -4.27 12.74 6.12
C THR A 221 -3.60 14.09 5.89
N VAL A 222 -4.31 15.07 5.33
CA VAL A 222 -3.78 16.43 5.14
C VAL A 222 -3.58 17.14 6.47
N ALA A 223 -4.53 17.05 7.41
CA ALA A 223 -4.39 17.68 8.73
C ALA A 223 -3.18 17.14 9.48
N ARG A 224 -2.98 15.82 9.48
CA ARG A 224 -1.86 15.19 10.19
C ARG A 224 -0.51 15.49 9.54
N THR A 225 -0.43 15.42 8.22
CA THR A 225 0.82 15.73 7.51
C THR A 225 1.21 17.20 7.69
N ALA A 226 0.25 18.13 7.62
CA ALA A 226 0.50 19.54 7.90
C ALA A 226 0.90 19.78 9.36
N GLU A 227 0.27 19.10 10.33
CA GLU A 227 0.63 19.18 11.75
C GLU A 227 2.06 18.70 12.00
N GLU A 228 2.43 17.55 11.43
CA GLU A 228 3.78 16.99 11.55
C GLU A 228 4.82 17.93 10.93
N VAL A 229 4.55 18.55 9.79
CA VAL A 229 5.43 19.56 9.17
C VAL A 229 5.57 20.82 10.03
N LEU A 230 4.47 21.35 10.56
CA LEU A 230 4.49 22.56 11.39
C LEU A 230 5.24 22.37 12.71
N LEU A 231 5.24 21.14 13.27
CA LEU A 231 5.98 20.78 14.47
C LEU A 231 7.49 20.67 14.26
N LEU A 232 7.96 20.50 13.02
CA LEU A 232 9.40 20.47 12.71
C LEU A 232 10.05 21.84 12.72
N ILE A 233 9.26 22.92 12.71
CA ILE A 233 9.77 24.29 12.69
C ILE A 233 10.24 24.67 14.10
N ALA A 234 11.49 25.13 14.18
CA ALA A 234 12.13 25.56 15.42
C ALA A 234 11.30 26.64 16.16
N GLU A 235 11.24 26.53 17.49
CA GLU A 235 10.49 27.48 18.33
C GLU A 235 11.10 28.89 18.29
N ASP A 236 12.42 29.01 18.11
CA ASP A 236 13.14 30.28 18.01
C ASP A 236 12.57 31.21 16.91
N LEU A 237 12.11 30.66 15.78
CA LEU A 237 11.52 31.44 14.70
C LEU A 237 10.18 32.07 15.10
N ARG A 238 9.44 31.39 15.99
CA ARG A 238 8.14 31.84 16.51
C ARG A 238 8.37 32.96 17.51
N GLU A 239 9.31 32.77 18.43
CA GLU A 239 9.68 33.75 19.45
C GLU A 239 10.29 35.01 18.84
N ALA A 240 11.16 34.88 17.83
CA ALA A 240 11.74 36.01 17.11
C ALA A 240 10.66 36.86 16.42
N GLY A 241 9.65 36.24 15.81
CA GLY A 241 8.54 36.96 15.19
C GLY A 241 7.74 37.79 16.20
N LEU A 242 7.45 37.20 17.36
CA LEU A 242 6.77 37.91 18.46
C LEU A 242 7.64 39.02 19.05
N ALA A 243 8.95 38.81 19.19
CA ALA A 243 9.91 39.80 19.70
C ALA A 243 10.05 41.03 18.79
N LEU A 244 9.83 40.86 17.48
CA LEU A 244 9.76 41.96 16.51
C LEU A 244 8.43 42.74 16.56
N GLY A 245 7.52 42.40 17.49
CA GLY A 245 6.23 43.06 17.66
C GLY A 245 5.14 42.58 16.69
N ALA A 246 5.35 41.45 15.99
CA ALA A 246 4.30 40.85 15.16
C ALA A 246 3.25 40.16 16.04
N THR A 247 1.99 40.19 15.62
CA THR A 247 0.94 39.39 16.25
C THR A 247 1.11 37.90 15.91
N GLN A 248 0.58 37.00 16.75
CA GLN A 248 0.69 35.56 16.53
C GLN A 248 0.21 35.13 15.13
N TRP A 249 -0.94 35.63 14.66
CA TRP A 249 -1.43 35.39 13.29
C TRP A 249 -0.42 35.84 12.22
N ARG A 250 0.22 37.00 12.43
CA ARG A 250 1.17 37.59 11.50
C ARG A 250 2.47 36.78 11.44
N THR A 251 2.96 36.31 12.58
CA THR A 251 4.11 35.39 12.67
C THR A 251 3.81 34.07 11.98
N VAL A 252 2.61 33.51 12.16
CA VAL A 252 2.21 32.26 11.50
C VAL A 252 2.16 32.42 9.98
N ALA A 253 1.43 33.44 9.52
CA ALA A 253 1.19 33.63 8.09
C ALA A 253 2.45 34.00 7.30
N MET A 254 3.38 34.75 7.91
CA MET A 254 4.57 35.26 7.21
C MET A 254 5.89 34.54 7.54
N VAL A 255 5.97 33.81 8.65
CA VAL A 255 7.19 33.11 9.06
C VAL A 255 6.96 31.60 9.08
N VAL A 256 5.99 31.11 9.87
CA VAL A 256 5.80 29.67 10.10
C VAL A 256 5.29 28.96 8.84
N VAL A 257 4.20 29.43 8.24
CA VAL A 257 3.62 28.79 7.03
C VAL A 257 4.58 28.85 5.84
N PRO A 258 5.28 29.97 5.55
CA PRO A 258 6.28 30.00 4.49
C PRO A 258 7.51 29.12 4.78
N ALA A 259 7.90 28.95 6.06
CA ALA A 259 8.97 28.04 6.46
C ALA A 259 8.57 26.56 6.38
N ALA A 260 7.27 26.26 6.31
CA ALA A 260 6.70 24.92 6.18
C ALA A 260 6.59 24.42 4.72
N LYS A 261 7.13 25.16 3.74
CA LYS A 261 7.06 24.85 2.31
C LYS A 261 8.02 23.74 1.91
#